data_AF-A0A4Q6GYW9-F1
#
_entry.id   AF-A0A4Q6GYW9-F1
#
_cell.length_a   1.000
_cell.length_b   1.000
_cell.length_c   1.000
_cell.angle_alpha   90.00
_cell.angle_beta   90.00
_cell.angle_gamma   90.00
#
_symmetry.space_group_name_H-M   'P 1'
#
loop_
_entity.id
_entity.type
_entity.pdbx_description
1 polymer ?
#
loop_
_entity_poly.entity_id
_entity_poly.type
_entity_poly.pdbx_seq_one_letter_code
_entity_poly.pdbx_strand_id
1 'polypeptide(L)'
;MGNDPQPADDLRLFHTGEHPCGYWQDRIARDLVLDPRDPRLASFYATALGWGFRRSGDLVYRPHCEGCRACVAVRIPVADFIPDRSQRRCAARNDDVEARIVSAERTDEHLALYQRYLTARHRDGGMDDHGAVEFEQFLVGSWSESRFLELREHGRLIAVAVTDLAADALSAVYTFYDPDFGRRSLGTLSILRQLEWARRESRRHLYLGYWIHGHAKMDYKRRFQPLEAFDGRNWNRTKLA
;
A
#
# COMPACT_ATOMS: atom_id res chain seq x y z
N MET A 1 -19.32 14.83 -44.75
CA MET A 1 -18.22 15.04 -43.80
C MET A 1 -18.66 14.42 -42.49
N GLY A 2 -18.21 13.20 -42.24
CA GLY A 2 -18.55 12.47 -41.02
C GLY A 2 -17.75 13.04 -39.86
N ASN A 3 -18.44 13.45 -38.79
CA ASN A 3 -17.80 13.63 -37.50
C ASN A 3 -17.46 12.24 -36.98
N ASP A 4 -16.20 11.83 -37.13
CA ASP A 4 -15.66 10.77 -36.29
C ASP A 4 -15.77 11.23 -34.83
N PRO A 5 -16.35 10.42 -33.93
CA PRO A 5 -16.26 10.72 -32.51
C PRO A 5 -14.78 10.63 -32.11
N GLN A 6 -14.20 11.75 -31.70
CA GLN A 6 -12.91 11.72 -31.00
C GLN A 6 -13.01 10.70 -29.86
N PRO A 7 -12.03 9.79 -29.70
CA PRO A 7 -12.08 8.81 -28.61
C PRO A 7 -12.14 9.61 -27.30
N ALA A 8 -13.25 9.48 -26.58
CA ALA A 8 -13.51 10.23 -25.36
C ALA A 8 -12.36 10.07 -24.37
N ASP A 9 -12.06 11.15 -23.64
CA ASP A 9 -11.13 11.23 -22.50
C ASP A 9 -11.48 10.30 -21.32
N ASP A 10 -12.47 9.43 -21.49
CA ASP A 10 -13.03 8.60 -20.43
C ASP A 10 -12.13 7.39 -20.14
N LEU A 11 -11.84 7.20 -18.86
CA LEU A 11 -11.14 6.03 -18.34
C LEU A 11 -12.16 4.92 -18.11
N ARG A 12 -11.90 3.73 -18.66
CA ARG A 12 -12.82 2.59 -18.50
C ARG A 12 -12.75 2.04 -17.08
N LEU A 13 -13.92 1.91 -16.48
CA LEU A 13 -14.13 1.40 -15.13
C LEU A 13 -15.00 0.16 -15.19
N PHE A 14 -14.55 -0.92 -14.58
CA PHE A 14 -15.24 -2.21 -14.55
C PHE A 14 -15.55 -2.63 -13.13
N HIS A 15 -16.50 -3.55 -12.99
CA HIS A 15 -16.62 -4.35 -11.77
C HIS A 15 -15.94 -5.70 -11.96
N THR A 16 -15.24 -6.16 -10.93
CA THR A 16 -14.86 -7.57 -10.85
C THR A 16 -16.10 -8.43 -10.62
N GLY A 17 -15.97 -9.72 -10.92
CA GLY A 17 -16.93 -10.71 -10.43
C GLY A 17 -16.90 -10.80 -8.89
N GLU A 18 -17.98 -11.32 -8.34
CA GLU A 18 -18.07 -11.60 -6.91
C GLU A 18 -17.06 -12.67 -6.49
N HIS A 19 -16.43 -12.46 -5.33
CA HIS A 19 -15.43 -13.37 -4.76
C HIS A 19 -15.46 -13.31 -3.23
N PRO A 20 -14.87 -14.28 -2.51
CA PRO A 20 -14.81 -14.25 -1.05
C PRO A 20 -14.05 -13.02 -0.53
N CYS A 21 -14.55 -12.39 0.53
CA CYS A 21 -13.89 -11.25 1.14
C CYS A 21 -12.60 -11.68 1.88
N GLY A 22 -11.47 -11.06 1.56
CA GLY A 22 -10.19 -11.34 2.22
C GLY A 22 -10.11 -10.96 3.72
N TYR A 23 -11.15 -10.35 4.30
CA TYR A 23 -11.20 -9.93 5.71
C TYR A 23 -12.25 -10.67 6.55
N TRP A 24 -13.32 -11.17 5.93
CA TRP A 24 -14.38 -11.90 6.62
C TRP A 24 -14.80 -13.09 5.75
N GLN A 25 -14.69 -14.29 6.32
CA GLN A 25 -14.92 -15.55 5.61
C GLN A 25 -16.36 -15.65 5.06
N ASP A 26 -17.34 -15.09 5.78
CA ASP A 26 -18.77 -15.19 5.43
C ASP A 26 -19.28 -14.01 4.58
N ARG A 27 -18.39 -13.21 3.98
CA ARG A 27 -18.78 -12.04 3.18
C ARG A 27 -18.32 -12.17 1.74
N ILE A 28 -19.13 -11.62 0.84
CA ILE A 28 -18.80 -11.48 -0.58
C ILE A 28 -18.18 -10.09 -0.80
N ALA A 29 -17.17 -10.06 -1.66
CA ALA A 29 -16.50 -8.86 -2.11
C ALA A 29 -16.59 -8.71 -3.63
N ARG A 30 -16.50 -7.46 -4.08
CA ARG A 30 -16.28 -7.07 -5.47
C ARG A 30 -15.57 -5.74 -5.46
N ASP A 31 -14.85 -5.45 -6.52
CA ASP A 31 -14.08 -4.24 -6.69
C ASP A 31 -14.55 -3.47 -7.91
N LEU A 32 -14.33 -2.18 -7.88
CA LEU A 32 -14.17 -1.34 -9.05
C LEU A 32 -12.71 -1.45 -9.51
N VAL A 33 -12.47 -1.67 -10.80
CA VAL A 33 -11.13 -1.73 -11.37
C VAL A 33 -11.03 -0.84 -12.60
N LEU A 34 -9.94 -0.07 -12.68
CA LEU A 34 -9.57 0.62 -13.90
C LEU A 34 -9.05 -0.40 -14.92
N ASP A 35 -9.24 -0.14 -16.21
CA ASP A 35 -8.70 -1.00 -17.27
C ASP A 35 -7.17 -1.12 -17.14
N PRO A 36 -6.63 -2.30 -16.81
CA PRO A 36 -5.19 -2.48 -16.65
C PRO A 36 -4.42 -2.33 -17.96
N ARG A 37 -5.10 -2.35 -19.11
CA ARG A 37 -4.50 -2.21 -20.44
C ARG A 37 -4.59 -0.79 -20.98
N ASP A 38 -5.17 0.15 -20.23
CA ASP A 38 -5.19 1.55 -20.68
C ASP A 38 -3.76 2.11 -20.60
N PRO A 39 -3.16 2.56 -21.73
CA PRO A 39 -1.80 3.08 -21.74
C PRO A 39 -1.65 4.36 -20.90
N ARG A 40 -2.75 5.00 -20.49
CA ARG A 40 -2.78 6.19 -19.64
C ARG A 40 -2.81 5.84 -18.15
N LEU A 41 -2.88 4.56 -17.76
CA LEU A 41 -3.08 4.16 -16.36
C LEU A 41 -2.03 4.78 -15.41
N ALA A 42 -0.76 4.81 -15.84
CA ALA A 42 0.33 5.42 -15.07
C ALA A 42 0.10 6.91 -14.80
N SER A 43 -0.34 7.68 -15.81
CA SER A 43 -0.59 9.12 -15.64
C SER A 43 -1.84 9.40 -14.80
N PHE A 44 -2.84 8.51 -14.82
CA PHE A 44 -4.04 8.62 -13.99
C PHE A 44 -3.87 8.13 -12.55
N TYR A 45 -2.78 7.42 -12.22
CA TYR A 45 -2.65 6.76 -10.92
C TYR A 45 -2.75 7.72 -9.72
N ALA A 46 -2.12 8.90 -9.81
CA ALA A 46 -2.22 9.92 -8.75
C ALA A 46 -3.67 10.37 -8.52
N THR A 47 -4.43 10.57 -9.59
CA THR A 47 -5.86 10.90 -9.55
C THR A 47 -6.67 9.75 -8.95
N ALA A 48 -6.41 8.52 -9.38
CA ALA A 48 -7.09 7.33 -8.88
C ALA A 48 -6.88 7.13 -7.37
N LEU A 49 -5.66 7.34 -6.86
CA LEU A 49 -5.35 7.34 -5.42
C LEU A 49 -6.22 8.37 -4.68
N GLY A 50 -6.40 9.56 -5.26
CA GLY A 50 -7.27 10.62 -4.77
C GLY A 50 -8.76 10.25 -4.72
N TRP A 51 -9.21 9.33 -5.57
CA TRP A 51 -10.57 8.75 -5.56
C TRP A 51 -10.70 7.49 -4.71
N GLY A 52 -9.67 7.20 -3.91
CA GLY A 52 -9.67 6.09 -2.97
C GLY A 52 -9.30 4.73 -3.58
N PHE A 53 -8.81 4.69 -4.83
CA PHE A 53 -8.26 3.46 -5.41
C PHE A 53 -6.89 3.14 -4.83
N ARG A 54 -6.47 1.87 -4.93
CA ARG A 54 -5.15 1.36 -4.54
C ARG A 54 -4.64 0.41 -5.62
N ARG A 55 -3.34 0.14 -5.62
CA ARG A 55 -2.71 -0.78 -6.56
C ARG A 55 -2.51 -2.16 -5.94
N SER A 56 -2.65 -3.19 -6.77
CA SER A 56 -2.19 -4.55 -6.53
C SER A 56 -1.67 -5.09 -7.85
N GLY A 57 -0.36 -5.22 -8.00
CA GLY A 57 0.24 -5.53 -9.29
C GLY A 57 -0.08 -4.48 -10.35
N ASP A 58 -0.56 -4.93 -11.50
CA ASP A 58 -0.99 -4.04 -12.59
C ASP A 58 -2.43 -3.54 -12.44
N LEU A 59 -3.15 -3.97 -11.40
CA LEU A 59 -4.54 -3.57 -11.15
C LEU A 59 -4.60 -2.34 -10.25
N VAL A 60 -5.41 -1.37 -10.65
CA VAL A 60 -5.83 -0.25 -9.79
C VAL A 60 -7.30 -0.46 -9.42
N TYR A 61 -7.56 -0.68 -8.13
CA TYR A 61 -8.84 -1.17 -7.63
C TYR A 61 -9.38 -0.36 -6.44
N ARG A 62 -10.69 -0.40 -6.27
CA ARG A 62 -11.41 0.13 -5.10
C ARG A 62 -12.53 -0.82 -4.68
N PRO A 63 -12.57 -1.27 -3.41
CA PRO A 63 -13.68 -2.07 -2.89
C PRO A 63 -15.03 -1.41 -3.15
N HIS A 64 -15.96 -2.19 -3.70
CA HIS A 64 -17.31 -1.78 -4.04
C HIS A 64 -18.31 -2.89 -3.75
N CYS A 65 -18.22 -3.46 -2.55
CA CYS A 65 -19.08 -4.55 -2.09
C CYS A 65 -20.54 -4.10 -1.95
N GLU A 66 -21.48 -4.98 -2.30
CA GLU A 66 -22.88 -4.76 -2.01
C GLU A 66 -23.12 -4.78 -0.49
N GLY A 67 -23.83 -3.77 0.04
CA GLY A 67 -24.16 -3.68 1.46
C GLY A 67 -22.97 -3.48 2.43
N CYS A 68 -21.73 -3.34 1.96
CA CYS A 68 -20.54 -3.22 2.81
C CYS A 68 -19.67 -2.03 2.40
N ARG A 69 -19.31 -1.18 3.38
CA ARG A 69 -18.43 -0.01 3.22
C ARG A 69 -17.25 -0.01 4.18
N ALA A 70 -16.84 -1.19 4.65
CA ALA A 70 -15.89 -1.31 5.74
C ALA A 70 -14.44 -0.96 5.35
N CYS A 71 -14.07 -1.13 4.08
CA CYS A 71 -12.75 -0.79 3.56
C CYS A 71 -12.68 0.73 3.27
N VAL A 72 -12.02 1.47 4.16
CA VAL A 72 -11.89 2.93 4.07
C VAL A 72 -10.48 3.27 3.60
N ALA A 73 -10.35 3.91 2.44
CA ALA A 73 -9.06 4.40 1.95
C ALA A 73 -8.52 5.48 2.90
N VAL A 74 -7.28 5.31 3.37
CA VAL A 74 -6.63 6.24 4.29
C VAL A 74 -5.30 6.77 3.77
N ARG A 75 -4.93 7.99 4.17
CA ARG A 75 -3.65 8.64 3.86
C ARG A 75 -3.21 9.56 5.00
N ILE A 76 -1.92 9.87 5.05
CA ILE A 76 -1.33 10.78 6.03
C ILE A 76 -0.89 12.05 5.29
N PRO A 77 -1.32 13.26 5.68
CA PRO A 77 -0.71 14.50 5.21
C PRO A 77 0.68 14.65 5.85
N VAL A 78 1.71 14.58 5.01
CA VAL A 78 3.12 14.40 5.43
C VAL A 78 3.63 15.60 6.23
N ALA A 79 3.23 16.81 5.84
CA ALA A 79 3.64 18.04 6.52
C ALA A 79 3.18 18.09 7.99
N ASP A 80 2.00 17.53 8.27
CA ASP A 80 1.35 17.62 9.58
C ASP A 80 1.63 16.40 10.48
N PHE A 81 2.27 15.36 9.95
CA PHE A 81 2.55 14.14 10.69
C PHE A 81 3.59 14.36 11.80
N ILE A 82 3.17 14.07 13.04
CA ILE A 82 4.02 14.11 14.23
C ILE A 82 4.03 12.72 14.87
N PRO A 83 5.21 12.04 14.95
CA PRO A 83 5.30 10.74 15.59
C PRO A 83 4.89 10.80 17.07
N ASP A 84 4.06 9.87 17.52
CA ASP A 84 3.68 9.73 18.93
C ASP A 84 4.82 9.15 19.79
N ARG A 85 4.60 9.03 21.11
CA ARG A 85 5.62 8.48 22.03
C ARG A 85 6.05 7.06 21.66
N SER A 86 5.12 6.22 21.18
CA SER A 86 5.41 4.84 20.81
C SER A 86 6.24 4.74 19.53
N GLN A 87 5.92 5.56 18.53
CA GLN A 87 6.62 5.68 17.25
C GLN A 87 8.01 6.26 17.45
N ARG A 88 8.18 7.30 18.29
CA ARG A 88 9.52 7.81 18.65
C ARG A 88 10.39 6.75 19.32
N ARG A 89 9.82 5.95 20.23
CA ARG A 89 10.53 4.81 20.84
C ARG A 89 10.86 3.71 19.83
N CYS A 90 9.99 3.48 18.85
CA CYS A 90 10.25 2.53 17.76
C CYS A 90 11.44 3.01 16.90
N ALA A 91 11.46 4.29 16.52
CA ALA A 91 12.58 4.88 15.79
C ALA A 91 13.90 4.79 16.60
N ALA A 92 13.87 5.20 17.87
CA ALA A 92 15.06 5.17 18.74
C ALA A 92 15.63 3.77 18.99
N ARG A 93 14.78 2.73 19.02
CA ARG A 93 15.22 1.33 19.17
C ARG A 93 15.96 0.80 17.94
N ASN A 94 15.77 1.43 16.80
CA ASN A 94 16.26 0.99 15.51
C ASN A 94 17.19 2.04 14.89
N ASP A 95 18.01 2.69 15.72
CA ASP A 95 19.03 3.64 15.25
C ASP A 95 20.13 2.96 14.44
N ASP A 96 20.37 1.67 14.72
CA ASP A 96 21.25 0.73 14.03
C ASP A 96 20.71 0.24 12.68
N VAL A 97 19.45 0.53 12.35
CA VAL A 97 18.81 0.10 11.10
C VAL A 97 18.93 1.17 10.03
N GLU A 98 19.64 0.83 8.96
CA GLU A 98 19.80 1.66 7.78
C GLU A 98 18.57 1.53 6.86
N ALA A 99 18.11 2.64 6.29
CA ALA A 99 17.07 2.65 5.27
C ALA A 99 17.66 3.01 3.90
N ARG A 100 17.44 2.16 2.88
CA ARG A 100 17.89 2.37 1.50
C ARG A 100 16.71 2.40 0.54
N ILE A 101 16.71 3.34 -0.39
CA ILE A 101 15.71 3.41 -1.46
C ILE A 101 16.38 2.88 -2.72
N VAL A 102 15.86 1.78 -3.26
CA VAL A 102 16.41 1.09 -4.43
C VAL A 102 15.33 0.87 -5.49
N SER A 103 15.75 0.55 -6.71
CA SER A 103 14.83 0.11 -7.78
C SER A 103 14.00 -1.08 -7.30
N ALA A 104 12.72 -1.12 -7.67
CA ALA A 104 11.82 -2.23 -7.33
C ALA A 104 12.09 -3.47 -8.20
N GLU A 105 13.30 -4.01 -8.10
CA GLU A 105 13.72 -5.21 -8.80
C GLU A 105 13.82 -6.37 -7.81
N ARG A 106 13.22 -7.51 -8.17
CA ARG A 106 13.27 -8.71 -7.34
C ARG A 106 14.71 -9.25 -7.34
N THR A 107 15.24 -9.44 -6.14
CA THR A 107 16.47 -10.22 -5.92
C THR A 107 16.12 -11.50 -5.17
N ASP A 108 17.06 -12.42 -5.08
CA ASP A 108 16.86 -13.64 -4.31
C ASP A 108 16.76 -13.36 -2.80
N GLU A 109 17.47 -12.33 -2.30
CA GLU A 109 17.34 -11.87 -0.90
C GLU A 109 15.93 -11.32 -0.63
N HIS A 110 15.37 -10.53 -1.56
CA HIS A 110 13.99 -10.03 -1.48
C HIS A 110 12.98 -11.17 -1.44
N LEU A 111 13.10 -12.12 -2.37
CA LEU A 111 12.18 -13.25 -2.48
C LEU A 111 12.23 -14.15 -1.24
N ALA A 112 13.42 -14.45 -0.74
CA ALA A 112 13.60 -15.27 0.46
C ALA A 112 12.95 -14.61 1.70
N LEU A 113 13.13 -13.30 1.88
CA LEU A 113 12.49 -12.57 2.98
C LEU A 113 10.97 -12.55 2.84
N TYR A 114 10.47 -12.36 1.62
CA TYR A 114 9.04 -12.36 1.32
C TYR A 114 8.40 -13.71 1.66
N GLN A 115 8.95 -14.81 1.18
CA GLN A 115 8.44 -16.16 1.46
C GLN A 115 8.43 -16.46 2.96
N ARG A 116 9.53 -16.16 3.68
CA ARG A 116 9.60 -16.30 5.14
C ARG A 116 8.50 -15.52 5.85
N TYR A 117 8.25 -14.28 5.42
CA TYR A 117 7.18 -13.45 5.98
C TYR A 117 5.80 -14.06 5.73
N LEU A 118 5.54 -14.53 4.51
CA LEU A 118 4.25 -15.14 4.16
C LEU A 118 3.98 -16.40 4.96
N THR A 119 4.94 -17.32 5.06
CA THR A 119 4.79 -18.54 5.85
C THR A 119 4.48 -18.24 7.32
N ALA A 120 5.11 -17.22 7.90
CA ALA A 120 4.88 -16.85 9.30
C ALA A 120 3.56 -16.10 9.55
N ARG A 121 3.09 -15.29 8.59
CA ARG A 121 1.97 -14.35 8.79
C ARG A 121 0.65 -14.77 8.12
N HIS A 122 0.73 -15.63 7.10
CA HIS A 122 -0.36 -16.03 6.24
C HIS A 122 -0.43 -17.55 6.03
N ARG A 123 -0.04 -18.33 7.04
CA ARG A 123 -0.32 -19.77 7.07
C ARG A 123 -1.81 -20.00 6.81
N ASP A 124 -2.15 -20.78 5.78
CA ASP A 124 -3.53 -21.06 5.34
C ASP A 124 -4.29 -19.84 4.77
N GLY A 125 -3.58 -18.76 4.43
CA GLY A 125 -4.15 -17.49 3.93
C GLY A 125 -4.20 -17.37 2.41
N GLY A 126 -3.82 -18.41 1.67
CA GLY A 126 -3.83 -18.45 0.21
C GLY A 126 -2.70 -17.68 -0.48
N MET A 127 -1.71 -17.20 0.29
CA MET A 127 -0.50 -16.54 -0.22
C MET A 127 0.79 -17.29 0.14
N ASP A 128 0.68 -18.43 0.83
CA ASP A 128 1.77 -19.25 1.33
C ASP A 128 2.64 -19.86 0.24
N ASP A 129 2.10 -20.06 -0.96
CA ASP A 129 2.81 -20.63 -2.11
C ASP A 129 3.35 -19.57 -3.10
N HIS A 130 3.31 -18.28 -2.76
CA HIS A 130 3.81 -17.24 -3.67
C HIS A 130 5.32 -17.44 -3.96
N GLY A 131 5.63 -17.65 -5.23
CA GLY A 131 6.97 -17.73 -5.76
C GLY A 131 7.43 -16.40 -6.37
N ALA A 132 8.45 -16.49 -7.23
CA ALA A 132 9.05 -15.34 -7.89
C ALA A 132 8.04 -14.59 -8.79
N VAL A 133 7.18 -15.33 -9.48
CA VAL A 133 6.19 -14.77 -10.42
C VAL A 133 5.15 -13.95 -9.67
N GLU A 134 4.60 -14.49 -8.58
CA GLU A 134 3.59 -13.81 -7.77
C GLU A 134 4.19 -12.59 -7.06
N PHE A 135 5.47 -12.65 -6.65
CA PHE A 135 6.18 -11.47 -6.13
C PHE A 135 6.19 -10.34 -7.16
N GLU A 136 6.62 -10.62 -8.40
CA GLU A 136 6.74 -9.61 -9.45
C GLU A 136 5.35 -9.07 -9.85
N GLN A 137 4.40 -9.98 -10.08
CA GLN A 137 3.03 -9.63 -10.45
C GLN A 137 2.31 -8.84 -9.38
N PHE A 138 2.57 -9.07 -8.08
CA PHE A 138 1.88 -8.39 -7.01
C PHE A 138 2.55 -7.08 -6.59
N LEU A 139 3.89 -7.05 -6.57
CA LEU A 139 4.64 -5.97 -5.93
C LEU A 139 5.23 -4.95 -6.89
N VAL A 140 5.74 -5.36 -8.06
CA VAL A 140 6.52 -4.46 -8.91
C VAL A 140 5.61 -3.62 -9.81
N GLY A 141 4.66 -4.26 -10.49
CA GLY A 141 3.79 -3.62 -11.49
C GLY A 141 4.58 -3.12 -12.71
N SER A 142 4.10 -3.41 -13.93
CA SER A 142 4.77 -3.08 -15.18
C SER A 142 4.71 -1.59 -15.54
N TRP A 143 3.64 -0.90 -15.14
CA TRP A 143 3.41 0.51 -15.48
C TRP A 143 3.71 1.47 -14.31
N SER A 144 3.80 0.96 -13.08
CA SER A 144 3.96 1.78 -11.88
C SER A 144 5.42 2.14 -11.63
N GLU A 145 5.69 3.38 -11.24
CA GLU A 145 7.01 3.77 -10.78
C GLU A 145 7.21 3.33 -9.31
N SER A 146 7.59 2.07 -9.11
CA SER A 146 7.82 1.48 -7.80
C SER A 146 9.27 1.65 -7.34
N ARG A 147 9.47 1.81 -6.03
CA ARG A 147 10.77 1.65 -5.35
C ARG A 147 10.61 0.75 -4.14
N PHE A 148 11.69 0.09 -3.77
CA PHE A 148 11.79 -0.61 -2.50
C PHE A 148 12.49 0.29 -1.49
N LEU A 149 11.84 0.49 -0.34
CA LEU A 149 12.50 0.99 0.85
C LEU A 149 12.95 -0.23 1.67
N GLU A 150 14.22 -0.58 1.52
CA GLU A 150 14.89 -1.63 2.29
C GLU A 150 15.25 -1.11 3.68
N LEU A 151 15.02 -1.93 4.70
CA LEU A 151 15.59 -1.76 6.04
C LEU A 151 16.64 -2.83 6.25
N ARG A 152 17.86 -2.42 6.59
CA ARG A 152 19.01 -3.30 6.75
C ARG A 152 19.66 -3.12 8.11
N GLU A 153 19.92 -4.22 8.80
CA GLU A 153 20.66 -4.26 10.07
C GLU A 153 22.03 -4.88 9.80
N HIS A 154 23.11 -4.12 10.04
CA HIS A 154 24.50 -4.56 9.76
C HIS A 154 24.68 -5.17 8.35
N GLY A 155 23.98 -4.62 7.34
CA GLY A 155 24.03 -5.08 5.97
C GLY A 155 23.16 -6.31 5.63
N ARG A 156 22.40 -6.85 6.59
CA ARG A 156 21.37 -7.88 6.33
C ARG A 156 20.02 -7.23 6.05
N LEU A 157 19.32 -7.65 4.99
CA LEU A 157 17.95 -7.20 4.75
C LEU A 157 16.98 -7.77 5.78
N ILE A 158 16.22 -6.90 6.46
CA ILE A 158 15.26 -7.30 7.50
C ILE A 158 13.84 -6.81 7.24
N ALA A 159 13.62 -5.82 6.38
CA ALA A 159 12.29 -5.44 5.90
C ALA A 159 12.35 -4.75 4.55
N VAL A 160 11.24 -4.81 3.83
CA VAL A 160 11.01 -4.07 2.59
C VAL A 160 9.62 -3.45 2.64
N ALA A 161 9.55 -2.15 2.37
CA ALA A 161 8.30 -1.49 2.01
C ALA A 161 8.28 -1.19 0.51
N VAL A 162 7.30 -1.79 -0.17
CA VAL A 162 7.02 -1.54 -1.57
C VAL A 162 6.21 -0.26 -1.66
N THR A 163 6.80 0.74 -2.32
CA THR A 163 6.29 2.10 -2.33
C THR A 163 6.23 2.62 -3.76
N ASP A 164 5.04 3.01 -4.21
CA ASP A 164 4.90 3.65 -5.52
C ASP A 164 5.12 5.16 -5.40
N LEU A 165 5.73 5.71 -6.43
CA LEU A 165 5.86 7.15 -6.64
C LEU A 165 4.66 7.65 -7.45
N ALA A 166 3.89 8.55 -6.84
CA ALA A 166 2.89 9.35 -7.54
C ALA A 166 3.36 10.81 -7.59
N ALA A 167 2.79 11.60 -8.51
CA ALA A 167 3.24 12.97 -8.78
C ALA A 167 3.43 13.82 -7.50
N ASP A 168 2.48 13.77 -6.57
CA ASP A 168 2.49 14.56 -5.33
C ASP A 168 2.48 13.71 -4.05
N ALA A 169 2.65 12.39 -4.14
CA ALA A 169 2.47 11.48 -3.02
C ALA A 169 3.33 10.21 -3.13
N LEU A 170 3.49 9.53 -2.00
CA LEU A 170 3.93 8.13 -1.97
C LEU A 170 2.72 7.23 -1.69
N SER A 171 2.74 6.01 -2.22
CA SER A 171 1.72 4.99 -1.94
C SER A 171 2.35 3.74 -1.36
N ALA A 172 2.07 3.43 -0.10
CA ALA A 172 2.50 2.20 0.53
C ALA A 172 1.65 1.03 0.02
N VAL A 173 2.23 0.18 -0.83
CA VAL A 173 1.54 -0.95 -1.47
C VAL A 173 1.57 -2.18 -0.59
N TYR A 174 2.77 -2.56 -0.15
CA TYR A 174 2.95 -3.74 0.70
C TYR A 174 4.17 -3.59 1.60
N THR A 175 4.21 -4.34 2.70
CA THR A 175 5.38 -4.40 3.57
C THR A 175 5.55 -5.82 4.07
N PHE A 176 6.75 -6.36 3.88
CA PHE A 176 7.17 -7.66 4.39
C PHE A 176 8.48 -7.50 5.16
N TYR A 177 8.67 -8.32 6.18
CA TYR A 177 9.79 -8.18 7.10
C TYR A 177 10.10 -9.50 7.79
N ASP A 178 11.29 -9.58 8.37
CA ASP A 178 11.76 -10.78 9.04
C ASP A 178 10.96 -10.99 10.33
N PRO A 179 10.18 -12.09 10.45
CA PRO A 179 9.30 -12.33 11.59
C PRO A 179 10.07 -12.49 12.92
N ASP A 180 11.35 -12.86 12.88
CA ASP A 180 12.19 -13.05 14.07
C ASP A 180 12.49 -11.70 14.76
N PHE A 181 12.36 -10.60 14.03
CA PHE A 181 12.57 -9.24 14.54
C PHE A 181 11.27 -8.58 15.06
N GLY A 182 10.28 -9.37 15.48
CA GLY A 182 8.99 -8.85 15.97
C GLY A 182 9.10 -7.77 17.05
N ARG A 183 10.11 -7.86 17.93
CA ARG A 183 10.36 -6.85 18.99
C ARG A 183 10.79 -5.49 18.43
N ARG A 184 11.30 -5.39 17.20
CA ARG A 184 11.71 -4.14 16.55
C ARG A 184 10.55 -3.33 15.98
N SER A 185 9.37 -3.95 15.80
CA SER A 185 8.19 -3.32 15.18
C SER A 185 8.47 -2.80 13.76
N LEU A 186 9.13 -3.61 12.93
CA LEU A 186 9.62 -3.23 11.60
C LEU A 186 8.54 -2.64 10.69
N GLY A 187 7.31 -3.15 10.71
CA GLY A 187 6.21 -2.54 9.94
C GLY A 187 5.89 -1.09 10.34
N THR A 188 6.00 -0.74 11.63
CA THR A 188 5.86 0.66 12.08
C THR A 188 7.05 1.49 11.63
N LEU A 189 8.27 0.95 11.76
CA LEU A 189 9.49 1.61 11.29
C LEU A 189 9.45 1.90 9.78
N SER A 190 9.00 0.95 8.96
CA SER A 190 8.86 1.12 7.51
C SER A 190 7.95 2.28 7.14
N ILE A 191 6.84 2.49 7.86
CA ILE A 191 5.95 3.65 7.63
C ILE A 191 6.62 4.95 8.06
N LEU A 192 7.33 4.96 9.19
CA LEU A 192 8.09 6.14 9.64
C LEU A 192 9.17 6.53 8.62
N ARG A 193 9.91 5.55 8.08
CA ARG A 193 10.92 5.80 7.05
C ARG A 193 10.32 6.25 5.72
N GLN A 194 9.15 5.73 5.32
CA GLN A 194 8.40 6.26 4.17
C GLN A 194 7.93 7.70 4.39
N LEU A 195 7.50 8.08 5.60
CA LEU A 195 7.12 9.45 5.93
C LEU A 195 8.32 10.40 5.92
N GLU A 196 9.47 9.96 6.44
CA GLU A 196 10.73 10.69 6.35
C GLU A 196 11.14 10.90 4.89
N TRP A 197 11.04 9.86 4.06
CA TRP A 197 11.30 9.94 2.63
C TRP A 197 10.36 10.90 1.92
N ALA A 198 9.05 10.74 2.12
CA ALA A 198 8.02 11.62 1.58
C ALA A 198 8.31 13.09 1.94
N ARG A 199 8.73 13.37 3.18
CA ARG A 199 9.07 14.71 3.65
C ARG A 199 10.31 15.27 2.95
N ARG A 200 11.37 14.47 2.78
CA ARG A 200 12.58 14.90 2.05
C ARG A 200 12.28 15.28 0.60
N GLU A 201 11.34 14.57 -0.03
CA GLU A 201 10.91 14.84 -1.41
C GLU A 201 9.73 15.81 -1.53
N SER A 202 9.33 16.46 -0.43
CA SER A 202 8.20 17.40 -0.41
C SER A 202 6.88 16.80 -0.96
N ARG A 203 6.67 15.49 -0.76
CA ARG A 203 5.41 14.81 -1.08
C ARG A 203 4.33 15.25 -0.10
N ARG A 204 3.12 15.47 -0.60
CA ARG A 204 1.98 15.95 0.21
C ARG A 204 1.41 14.85 1.09
N HIS A 205 1.31 13.64 0.55
CA HIS A 205 0.63 12.53 1.21
C HIS A 205 1.45 11.24 1.17
N LEU A 206 1.26 10.41 2.19
CA LEU A 206 1.54 8.97 2.14
C LEU A 206 0.21 8.22 2.17
N TYR A 207 -0.18 7.59 1.07
CA TYR A 207 -1.34 6.70 1.03
C TYR A 207 -0.99 5.39 1.73
N LEU A 208 -1.83 4.97 2.68
CA LEU A 208 -1.58 3.79 3.52
C LEU A 208 -2.53 2.64 3.20
N GLY A 209 -3.06 2.54 1.98
CA GLY A 209 -4.02 1.47 1.66
C GLY A 209 -5.39 1.68 2.31
N TYR A 210 -6.04 0.58 2.69
CA TYR A 210 -7.33 0.56 3.37
C TYR A 210 -7.19 0.32 4.89
N TRP A 211 -7.98 1.05 5.65
CA TRP A 211 -8.28 0.79 7.05
C TRP A 211 -9.66 0.17 7.19
N ILE A 212 -9.81 -0.71 8.17
CA ILE A 212 -11.06 -1.42 8.45
C ILE A 212 -11.33 -1.34 9.94
N HIS A 213 -12.48 -0.77 10.30
CA HIS A 213 -12.88 -0.63 11.70
C HIS A 213 -13.01 -2.01 12.37
N GLY A 214 -12.45 -2.14 13.57
CA GLY A 214 -12.48 -3.37 14.36
C GLY A 214 -11.60 -4.52 13.84
N HIS A 215 -10.86 -4.36 12.75
CA HIS A 215 -10.03 -5.43 12.20
C HIS A 215 -8.58 -5.37 12.73
N ALA A 216 -8.17 -6.37 13.50
CA ALA A 216 -6.88 -6.39 14.21
C ALA A 216 -5.65 -6.17 13.30
N LYS A 217 -5.63 -6.74 12.09
CA LYS A 217 -4.52 -6.54 11.13
C LYS A 217 -4.47 -5.13 10.53
N MET A 218 -5.55 -4.35 10.64
CA MET A 218 -5.68 -3.02 10.03
C MET A 218 -5.72 -1.87 11.03
N ASP A 219 -5.98 -2.17 12.31
CA ASP A 219 -6.13 -1.17 13.36
C ASP A 219 -4.90 -0.26 13.52
N TYR A 220 -3.69 -0.80 13.31
CA TYR A 220 -2.44 -0.06 13.53
C TYR A 220 -2.35 1.28 12.78
N LYS A 221 -3.02 1.42 11.62
CA LYS A 221 -2.96 2.63 10.76
C LYS A 221 -3.49 3.87 11.48
N ARG A 222 -4.48 3.71 12.37
CA ARG A 222 -5.08 4.81 13.13
C ARG A 222 -4.09 5.53 14.04
N ARG A 223 -2.95 4.92 14.35
CA ARG A 223 -1.92 5.50 15.22
C ARG A 223 -1.06 6.53 14.49
N PHE A 224 -1.14 6.61 13.17
CA PHE A 224 -0.40 7.58 12.39
C PHE A 224 -1.25 8.83 12.16
N GLN A 225 -1.17 9.78 13.10
CA GLN A 225 -2.01 10.97 13.11
C GLN A 225 -1.24 12.22 12.64
N PRO A 226 -1.92 13.18 11.97
CA PRO A 226 -3.32 13.09 11.53
C PRO A 226 -3.51 12.04 10.42
N LEU A 227 -4.64 11.35 10.45
CA LEU A 227 -5.03 10.39 9.40
C LEU A 227 -6.26 10.93 8.68
N GLU A 228 -6.20 11.00 7.36
CA GLU A 228 -7.32 11.35 6.51
C GLU A 228 -7.99 10.08 5.97
N ALA A 229 -9.31 10.06 6.02
CA ALA A 229 -10.15 8.96 5.57
C ALA A 229 -11.07 9.42 4.43
N PHE A 230 -11.15 8.61 3.38
CA PHE A 230 -11.99 8.90 2.22
C PHE A 230 -13.43 8.41 2.45
N ASP A 231 -14.41 9.32 2.36
CA ASP A 231 -15.83 9.00 2.57
C ASP A 231 -16.56 8.55 1.28
N GLY A 232 -15.83 8.49 0.16
CA GLY A 232 -16.36 8.22 -1.17
C GLY A 232 -16.42 9.44 -2.07
N ARG A 233 -16.30 10.64 -1.50
CA ARG A 233 -16.29 11.93 -2.21
C ARG A 233 -15.14 12.83 -1.75
N ASN A 234 -14.90 12.92 -0.45
CA ASN A 234 -13.93 13.82 0.17
C ASN A 234 -12.98 13.07 1.12
N TRP A 235 -11.83 13.70 1.37
CA TRP A 235 -10.88 13.30 2.40
C TRP A 235 -11.12 14.11 3.66
N ASN A 236 -11.39 13.43 4.77
CA ASN A 236 -11.70 14.07 6.05
C ASN A 236 -10.69 13.67 7.11
N ARG A 237 -10.24 14.64 7.91
CA ARG A 237 -9.46 14.37 9.13
C ARG A 237 -10.42 13.81 10.17
N THR A 238 -10.36 12.51 10.36
CA THR A 238 -11.25 11.83 11.31
C THR A 238 -10.42 11.09 12.32
N LYS A 239 -10.72 11.26 13.61
CA LYS A 239 -10.31 10.28 14.61
C LYS A 239 -11.11 9.02 14.33
N LEU A 240 -10.52 8.08 13.61
CA LEU A 240 -11.11 6.77 13.39
C LEU A 240 -11.34 6.13 14.76
N ALA A 241 -12.62 6.01 15.13
CA ALA A 241 -13.09 5.46 16.41
C ALA A 241 -12.60 4.01 16.58
#